data_AF-A0A101IJB9-F1
#
_entry.id   AF-A0A101IJB9-F1
#
_cell.length_a   1.000
_cell.length_b   1.000
_cell.length_c   1.000
_cell.angle_alpha   90.00
_cell.angle_beta   90.00
_cell.angle_gamma   90.00
#
_symmetry.space_group_name_H-M   'P 1'
#
loop_
_entity.id
_entity.type
_entity.pdbx_description
1 polymer ?
#
loop_
_entity_poly.entity_id
_entity_poly.type
_entity_poly.pdbx_seq_one_letter_code
_entity_poly.pdbx_strand_id
1 'polypeptide(L)'
;MIEENRDARTWATLCHLSALLMLLGVPLGNVLGPLVVWLVKRNEHPFVDDQGKEALNFQLSITLYWVIAGILIFFSVGSIAFFWPAVHHRMFDFGNPMTMPFVMLFGLLLIFGLLILEVILSIVAAVKTSNGEAYRYPLTLRAIK
;
A
#
# COMPACT_ATOMS: atom_id res chain seq x y z
N MET A 1 5.52 -22.91 11.85
CA MET A 1 5.13 -24.12 11.08
C MET A 1 5.47 -23.83 9.64
N ILE A 2 6.17 -24.73 8.96
CA ILE A 2 6.40 -24.64 7.52
C ILE A 2 5.25 -25.40 6.87
N GLU A 3 4.52 -24.76 5.97
CA GLU A 3 3.45 -25.40 5.20
C GLU A 3 4.08 -26.28 4.11
N GLU A 4 3.79 -27.59 4.13
CA GLU A 4 4.35 -28.54 3.17
C GLU A 4 3.48 -28.67 1.92
N ASN A 5 2.18 -28.37 2.01
CA ASN A 5 1.25 -28.50 0.90
C ASN A 5 1.55 -27.44 -0.18
N ARG A 6 1.94 -27.90 -1.37
CA ARG A 6 2.28 -27.05 -2.52
C ARG A 6 1.12 -26.17 -2.97
N ASP A 7 -0.11 -26.68 -2.96
CA ASP A 7 -1.28 -25.92 -3.38
C ASP A 7 -1.57 -24.81 -2.38
N ALA A 8 -1.54 -25.11 -1.08
CA ALA A 8 -1.68 -24.09 -0.02
C ALA A 8 -0.65 -22.96 -0.17
N ARG A 9 0.62 -23.31 -0.40
CA ARG A 9 1.70 -22.35 -0.68
C ARG A 9 1.44 -21.50 -1.92
N THR A 10 0.98 -22.12 -3.00
CA THR A 10 0.68 -21.44 -4.26
C THR A 10 -0.43 -20.42 -4.07
N TRP A 11 -1.54 -20.81 -3.45
CA TRP A 11 -2.67 -19.93 -3.23
C TRP A 11 -2.39 -18.81 -2.21
N ALA A 12 -1.61 -19.09 -1.16
CA ALA A 12 -1.13 -18.05 -0.24
C ALA A 12 -0.23 -17.04 -0.96
N THR A 13 0.67 -17.50 -1.82
CA THR A 13 1.52 -16.63 -2.66
C THR A 13 0.68 -15.75 -3.58
N LEU A 14 -0.38 -16.31 -4.18
CA LEU A 14 -1.31 -15.56 -5.02
C LEU A 14 -2.09 -14.49 -4.23
N CYS A 15 -2.41 -14.71 -2.95
CA CYS A 15 -3.01 -13.66 -2.12
C CYS A 15 -2.11 -12.42 -2.05
N HIS A 16 -0.79 -12.58 -1.94
CA HIS A 16 0.14 -11.45 -1.88
C HIS A 16 0.43 -10.83 -3.25
N LEU A 17 0.61 -11.64 -4.29
CA LEU A 17 0.92 -11.14 -5.64
C LEU A 17 -0.26 -10.45 -6.31
N SER A 18 -1.48 -10.95 -6.11
CA SER A 18 -2.70 -10.32 -6.66
C SER A 18 -2.93 -8.92 -6.10
N ALA A 19 -2.29 -8.57 -5.00
CA ALA A 19 -2.31 -7.22 -4.45
C ALA A 19 -1.61 -6.18 -5.34
N LEU A 20 -0.79 -6.61 -6.29
CA LEU A 20 -0.11 -5.73 -7.24
C LEU A 20 -0.97 -5.39 -8.48
N LEU A 21 -2.21 -5.90 -8.57
CA LEU A 21 -3.09 -5.63 -9.70
C LEU A 21 -3.42 -4.14 -9.89
N MET A 22 -3.38 -3.35 -8.82
CA MET A 22 -3.55 -1.90 -8.92
C MET A 22 -2.47 -1.25 -9.80
N LEU A 23 -1.25 -1.80 -9.84
CA LEU A 23 -0.17 -1.32 -10.71
C LEU A 23 -0.45 -1.53 -12.20
N LEU A 24 -1.35 -2.45 -12.53
CA LEU A 24 -1.81 -2.72 -13.90
C LEU A 24 -2.99 -1.84 -14.30
N GLY A 25 -3.38 -0.87 -13.47
CA GLY A 25 -4.49 0.03 -13.72
C GLY A 25 -5.86 -0.53 -13.34
N VAL A 26 -5.92 -1.66 -12.63
CA VAL A 26 -7.19 -2.21 -12.10
C VAL A 26 -7.60 -1.39 -10.87
N PRO A 27 -8.71 -0.64 -10.90
CA PRO A 27 -9.15 0.14 -9.75
C PRO A 27 -9.41 -0.77 -8.55
N LEU A 28 -8.87 -0.39 -7.38
CA LEU A 28 -8.94 -1.18 -6.14
C LEU A 28 -8.38 -2.62 -6.27
N GLY A 29 -7.59 -2.90 -7.31
CA GLY A 29 -7.03 -4.22 -7.56
C GLY A 29 -6.17 -4.74 -6.41
N ASN A 30 -5.57 -3.84 -5.63
CA ASN A 30 -4.77 -4.19 -4.46
C ASN A 30 -5.56 -4.84 -3.33
N VAL A 31 -6.85 -4.54 -3.20
CA VAL A 31 -7.75 -5.18 -2.22
C VAL A 31 -8.57 -6.30 -2.89
N LEU A 32 -9.10 -6.05 -4.09
CA LEU A 32 -9.97 -6.99 -4.78
C LEU A 32 -9.24 -8.28 -5.19
N GLY A 33 -7.99 -8.20 -5.64
CA GLY A 33 -7.17 -9.36 -5.98
C GLY A 33 -7.05 -10.35 -4.81
N PRO A 34 -6.45 -9.92 -3.68
CA PRO A 34 -6.30 -10.78 -2.51
C PRO A 34 -7.64 -11.26 -1.96
N LEU A 35 -8.69 -10.44 -2.04
CA LEU A 35 -10.04 -10.79 -1.57
C LEU A 35 -10.60 -11.97 -2.36
N VAL A 36 -10.53 -11.90 -3.69
CA VAL A 36 -11.01 -12.98 -4.55
C VAL A 36 -10.21 -14.25 -4.29
N VAL A 37 -8.88 -14.18 -4.25
CA VAL A 37 -8.02 -15.35 -4.00
C VAL A 37 -8.34 -15.99 -2.64
N TRP A 38 -8.44 -15.18 -1.59
CA TRP A 38 -8.78 -15.64 -0.25
C TRP A 38 -10.17 -16.29 -0.20
N LEU A 39 -11.20 -15.67 -0.77
CA LEU A 39 -12.55 -16.22 -0.76
C LEU A 39 -12.67 -17.56 -1.47
N VAL A 40 -11.89 -17.78 -2.53
CA VAL A 40 -11.90 -19.04 -3.29
C VAL A 40 -11.29 -20.19 -2.48
N LYS A 41 -10.23 -19.94 -1.68
CA LYS A 41 -9.43 -21.03 -1.07
C LYS A 41 -9.40 -21.08 0.45
N ARG A 42 -9.95 -20.08 1.15
CA ARG A 42 -9.94 -20.01 2.61
C ARG A 42 -10.56 -21.22 3.33
N ASN A 43 -11.54 -21.89 2.72
CA ASN A 43 -12.20 -23.04 3.34
C ASN A 43 -11.46 -24.37 3.08
N GLU A 44 -10.47 -24.38 2.18
CA GLU A 44 -9.72 -25.58 1.81
C GLU A 44 -8.40 -25.70 2.59
N HIS A 45 -7.71 -24.57 2.80
CA HIS A 45 -6.38 -24.56 3.39
C HIS A 45 -6.30 -23.53 4.54
N PRO A 46 -6.08 -23.96 5.80
CA PRO A 46 -5.91 -23.05 6.93
C PRO A 46 -4.78 -22.04 6.74
N PHE A 47 -3.68 -22.43 6.07
CA PHE A 47 -2.58 -21.53 5.73
C PHE A 47 -3.02 -20.41 4.78
N VAL A 48 -3.91 -20.69 3.83
CA VAL A 48 -4.45 -19.68 2.90
C VAL A 48 -5.43 -18.76 3.61
N ASP A 49 -6.24 -19.26 4.56
CA ASP A 49 -7.09 -18.39 5.38
C ASP A 49 -6.24 -17.39 6.18
N ASP A 50 -5.17 -17.87 6.81
CA ASP A 50 -4.26 -17.01 7.58
C ASP A 50 -3.56 -15.96 6.72
N GLN A 51 -2.89 -16.39 5.64
CA GLN A 51 -2.11 -15.49 4.79
C GLN A 51 -3.00 -14.58 3.93
N GLY A 52 -4.18 -15.04 3.54
CA GLY A 52 -5.18 -14.22 2.85
C GLY A 52 -5.73 -13.09 3.72
N LYS A 53 -6.06 -13.37 4.99
CA LYS A 53 -6.44 -12.33 5.97
C LYS A 53 -5.32 -11.33 6.20
N GLU A 54 -4.08 -11.80 6.33
CA GLU A 54 -2.92 -10.95 6.52
C GLU A 54 -2.67 -10.04 5.31
N ALA A 55 -2.74 -10.59 4.08
CA ALA A 55 -2.65 -9.81 2.85
C ALA A 55 -3.75 -8.73 2.78
N LEU A 56 -5.00 -9.10 3.08
CA LEU A 56 -6.13 -8.16 3.06
C LEU A 56 -5.99 -7.06 4.11
N ASN A 57 -5.61 -7.42 5.34
CA ASN A 57 -5.39 -6.45 6.40
C ASN A 57 -4.29 -5.45 6.04
N PHE A 58 -3.18 -5.93 5.46
CA PHE A 58 -2.12 -5.03 4.97
C PHE A 58 -2.63 -4.13 3.86
N GLN A 59 -3.40 -4.67 2.91
CA GLN A 59 -3.89 -3.91 1.77
C GLN A 59 -4.93 -2.86 2.16
N LEU A 60 -5.77 -3.13 3.16
CA LEU A 60 -6.63 -2.13 3.77
C LEU A 60 -5.81 -1.06 4.50
N SER A 61 -4.73 -1.45 5.18
CA SER A 61 -3.85 -0.53 5.90
C SER A 61 -3.11 0.42 4.93
N ILE A 62 -2.48 -0.11 3.88
CA ILE A 62 -1.76 0.71 2.90
C ILE A 62 -2.72 1.61 2.11
N THR A 63 -3.93 1.13 1.80
CA THR A 63 -4.99 1.95 1.19
C THR A 63 -5.36 3.13 2.08
N LEU A 64 -5.50 2.90 3.39
CA LEU A 64 -5.73 4.00 4.35
C LEU A 64 -4.55 4.98 4.37
N TYR A 65 -3.31 4.49 4.32
CA TYR A 65 -2.11 5.34 4.27
C TYR A 65 -2.06 6.18 3.00
N TRP A 66 -2.46 5.62 1.86
CA TRP A 66 -2.63 6.35 0.60
C TRP A 66 -3.65 7.48 0.71
N VAL A 67 -4.80 7.21 1.33
CA VAL A 67 -5.85 8.23 1.56
C VAL A 67 -5.34 9.35 2.46
N ILE A 68 -4.68 9.01 3.57
CA ILE A 68 -4.10 9.99 4.49
C ILE A 68 -3.03 10.83 3.79
N ALA A 69 -2.13 10.20 3.03
CA ALA A 69 -1.10 10.90 2.25
C ALA A 69 -1.72 11.87 1.23
N GLY A 70 -2.76 11.45 0.51
CA GLY A 70 -3.49 12.30 -0.43
C GLY A 70 -4.11 13.53 0.25
N ILE A 71 -4.75 13.34 1.41
CA ILE A 71 -5.32 14.43 2.21
C ILE A 71 -4.22 15.40 2.66
N LEU A 72 -3.10 14.89 3.19
CA LEU A 72 -1.97 15.72 3.64
C LEU A 72 -1.39 16.54 2.48
N ILE A 73 -1.20 15.95 1.31
CA ILE A 73 -0.69 16.65 0.12
C ILE A 73 -1.68 17.73 -0.33
N PHE A 74 -2.97 17.41 -0.41
CA PHE A 74 -4.01 18.37 -0.80
C PHE A 74 -4.02 19.60 0.12
N PHE A 75 -4.02 19.40 1.45
CA PHE A 75 -3.99 20.51 2.40
C PHE A 75 -2.66 21.27 2.40
N SER A 76 -1.53 20.58 2.21
CA SER A 76 -0.20 21.24 2.12
C SER A 76 -0.16 22.18 0.93
N VAL A 77 -0.59 21.71 -0.25
CA VAL A 77 -0.66 22.50 -1.48
C VAL A 77 -1.68 23.63 -1.35
N GLY A 78 -2.88 23.35 -0.83
CA GLY A 78 -3.94 24.35 -0.66
C GLY A 78 -3.57 25.46 0.33
N SER A 79 -2.90 25.11 1.44
CA SER A 79 -2.44 26.10 2.43
C SER A 79 -1.38 27.02 1.83
N ILE A 80 -0.46 26.47 1.03
CA ILE A 80 0.52 27.25 0.30
C ILE A 80 -0.16 28.14 -0.74
N ALA A 81 -1.12 27.62 -1.52
CA ALA A 81 -1.80 28.43 -2.53
C ALA A 81 -2.57 29.62 -1.92
N PHE A 82 -3.22 29.43 -0.76
CA PHE A 82 -4.14 30.40 -0.18
C PHE A 82 -3.49 31.36 0.83
N PHE A 83 -2.68 30.87 1.76
CA PHE A 83 -2.11 31.70 2.84
C PHE A 83 -0.76 32.34 2.50
N TRP A 84 0.00 31.75 1.58
CA TRP A 84 1.31 32.27 1.17
C TRP A 84 1.28 33.71 0.63
N PRO A 85 0.38 34.08 -0.33
CA PRO A 85 0.30 35.45 -0.80
C PRO A 85 -0.11 36.47 0.27
N ALA A 86 -0.76 36.03 1.35
CA ALA A 86 -1.19 36.92 2.45
C ALA A 86 -0.08 37.25 3.45
N VAL A 87 0.98 36.42 3.53
CA VAL A 87 2.03 36.53 4.57
C VAL A 87 3.33 37.14 4.03
N HIS A 88 3.58 37.10 2.72
CA HIS A 88 4.85 37.56 2.15
C HIS A 88 4.69 38.68 1.12
N HIS A 89 4.96 39.93 1.52
CA HIS A 89 4.82 41.08 0.62
C HIS A 89 6.04 41.40 -0.27
N ARG A 90 7.26 40.85 -0.02
CA ARG A 90 8.48 41.25 -0.76
C ARG A 90 9.61 40.22 -0.96
N MET A 91 9.41 38.92 -0.76
CA MET A 91 10.53 37.95 -0.90
C MET A 91 10.20 36.65 -1.63
N PHE A 92 8.92 36.35 -1.86
CA PHE A 92 8.48 35.17 -2.60
C PHE A 92 7.34 35.52 -3.54
N ASP A 93 7.74 36.08 -4.68
CA ASP A 93 6.91 36.24 -5.87
C ASP A 93 6.46 34.86 -6.39
N PHE A 94 5.29 34.75 -7.02
CA PHE A 94 4.83 33.52 -7.68
C PHE A 94 5.75 33.08 -8.84
N GLY A 95 6.71 33.95 -9.21
CA GLY A 95 7.83 33.64 -10.10
C GLY A 95 9.08 33.04 -9.41
N ASN A 96 9.08 32.76 -8.09
CA ASN A 96 10.23 32.15 -7.42
C ASN A 96 10.21 30.62 -7.57
N PRO A 97 11.08 30.03 -8.40
CA PRO A 97 11.09 28.60 -8.67
C PRO A 97 11.54 27.73 -7.49
N MET A 98 11.89 28.28 -6.32
CA MET A 98 12.43 27.47 -5.22
C MET A 98 11.37 26.84 -4.30
N THR A 99 10.25 27.49 -3.93
CA THR A 99 9.38 26.97 -2.86
C THR A 99 8.39 25.89 -3.29
N MET A 100 7.83 26.01 -4.50
CA MET A 100 6.89 25.02 -5.04
C MET A 100 7.53 23.65 -5.27
N PRO A 101 8.79 23.54 -5.76
CA PRO A 101 9.44 22.24 -5.91
C PRO A 101 9.65 21.48 -4.61
N PHE A 102 9.90 22.14 -3.47
CA PHE A 102 10.16 21.42 -2.22
C PHE A 102 8.93 20.66 -1.71
N VAL A 103 7.74 21.26 -1.82
CA VAL A 103 6.49 20.63 -1.37
C VAL A 103 6.08 19.52 -2.33
N MET A 104 6.24 19.76 -3.64
CA MET A 104 6.01 18.73 -4.66
C MET A 104 6.99 17.56 -4.49
N LEU A 105 8.26 17.84 -4.20
CA LEU A 105 9.28 16.81 -3.95
C LEU A 105 8.93 16.00 -2.70
N PHE A 106 8.53 16.64 -1.60
CA PHE A 106 8.12 15.92 -0.39
C PHE A 106 6.92 15.01 -0.64
N GLY A 107 5.89 15.52 -1.33
CA GLY A 107 4.73 14.71 -1.72
C GLY A 107 5.12 13.54 -2.63
N LEU A 108 6.00 13.78 -3.60
CA LEU A 108 6.49 12.77 -4.53
C LEU A 108 7.28 11.67 -3.81
N LEU A 109 8.15 12.04 -2.87
CA LEU A 109 8.91 11.10 -2.05
C LEU A 109 7.99 10.26 -1.17
N LEU A 110 6.94 10.84 -0.60
CA LEU A 110 5.95 10.10 0.19
C LEU A 110 5.19 9.09 -0.68
N ILE A 111 4.74 9.50 -1.87
CA ILE A 111 4.04 8.64 -2.83
C ILE A 111 4.95 7.48 -3.26
N PHE A 112 6.17 7.77 -3.74
CA PHE A 112 7.09 6.71 -4.15
C PHE A 112 7.52 5.84 -2.96
N GLY A 113 7.66 6.41 -1.77
CA GLY A 113 7.95 5.66 -0.55
C GLY A 113 6.88 4.62 -0.24
N LEU A 114 5.60 5.02 -0.25
CA LEU A 114 4.48 4.10 -0.05
C LEU A 114 4.40 3.04 -1.16
N LEU A 115 4.59 3.43 -2.41
CA LEU A 115 4.59 2.51 -3.56
C LEU A 115 5.70 1.46 -3.46
N ILE A 116 6.94 1.91 -3.18
CA ILE A 116 8.10 1.03 -3.03
C ILE A 116 7.88 0.08 -1.84
N LEU A 117 7.39 0.60 -0.71
CA LEU A 117 7.08 -0.21 0.47
C LEU A 117 6.04 -1.29 0.15
N GLU A 118 4.93 -0.92 -0.50
CA GLU A 118 3.85 -1.83 -0.89
C GLU A 118 4.36 -2.96 -1.79
N VAL A 119 5.14 -2.62 -2.81
CA VAL A 119 5.73 -3.58 -3.75
C VAL A 119 6.70 -4.52 -3.05
N ILE A 120 7.66 -3.97 -2.32
CA ILE A 120 8.70 -4.76 -1.64
C ILE A 120 8.06 -5.72 -0.65
N LEU A 121 7.17 -5.23 0.22
CA LEU A 121 6.57 -6.08 1.25
C LEU A 121 5.67 -7.16 0.64
N SER A 122 4.94 -6.86 -0.44
CA SER A 122 4.11 -7.86 -1.13
C SER A 122 4.94 -8.94 -1.83
N ILE A 123 6.07 -8.58 -2.43
CA ILE A 123 7.01 -9.54 -3.01
C ILE A 123 7.67 -10.38 -1.91
N VAL A 124 8.12 -9.78 -0.82
CA VAL A 124 8.72 -10.51 0.31
C VAL A 124 7.73 -11.49 0.92
N ALA A 125 6.48 -11.07 1.12
CA ALA A 125 5.40 -11.93 1.60
C ALA A 125 5.19 -13.11 0.65
N ALA A 126 5.07 -12.85 -0.65
CA ALA A 126 4.91 -13.86 -1.69
C ALA A 126 6.08 -14.87 -1.69
N VAL A 127 7.33 -14.40 -1.58
CA VAL A 127 8.51 -15.27 -1.50
C VAL A 127 8.48 -16.14 -0.24
N LYS A 128 8.09 -15.59 0.91
CA LYS A 128 8.02 -16.38 2.14
C LYS A 128 6.90 -17.41 2.10
N THR A 129 5.70 -17.03 1.66
CA THR A 129 4.60 -17.99 1.53
C THR A 129 4.88 -19.03 0.46
N SER A 130 5.66 -18.69 -0.57
CA SER A 130 6.09 -19.68 -1.56
C SER A 130 7.08 -20.67 -0.98
N ASN A 131 7.82 -20.34 0.09
CA ASN A 131 8.64 -21.28 0.87
C ASN A 131 7.85 -22.01 1.99
N GLY A 132 6.54 -21.75 2.12
CA GLY A 132 5.71 -22.31 3.19
C GLY A 132 5.83 -21.57 4.52
N GLU A 133 6.52 -20.44 4.56
CA GLU A 133 6.63 -19.61 5.76
C GLU A 133 5.50 -18.59 5.81
N ALA A 134 4.83 -18.49 6.97
CA ALA A 134 3.87 -17.43 7.23
C ALA A 134 4.60 -16.07 7.28
N TYR A 135 4.04 -15.07 6.59
CA TYR A 135 4.49 -13.69 6.70
C TYR A 135 3.53 -12.87 7.56
N ARG A 136 4.07 -11.84 8.21
CA ARG A 136 3.30 -10.82 8.91
C ARG A 136 3.82 -9.47 8.49
N TYR A 137 2.96 -8.66 7.91
CA TYR A 137 3.34 -7.34 7.45
C TYR A 137 3.58 -6.41 8.64
N PRO A 138 4.64 -5.59 8.61
CA PRO A 138 4.78 -4.50 9.56
C PRO A 138 3.66 -3.47 9.36
N LEU A 139 3.36 -2.70 10.40
CA LEU A 139 2.41 -1.58 10.33
C LEU A 139 1.02 -1.97 9.78
N THR A 140 0.57 -3.19 10.04
CA THR A 140 -0.73 -3.70 9.56
C THR A 140 -1.79 -3.60 10.64
N LEU A 141 -2.93 -2.99 10.29
CA LEU A 141 -4.15 -2.99 11.07
C LEU A 141 -4.92 -4.29 10.84
N ARG A 142 -5.07 -5.11 11.88
CA ARG A 142 -5.74 -6.43 11.81
C ARG A 142 -7.24 -6.30 12.03
N ALA A 143 -7.94 -5.83 11.01
CA ALA A 143 -9.40 -5.68 11.02
C ALA A 143 -10.11 -7.04 10.86
N ILE A 144 -9.60 -7.90 9.99
CA ILE A 144 -10.11 -9.25 9.73
C ILE A 144 -9.37 -10.23 10.65
N LYS A 145 -10.10 -11.03 11.42
CA LYS A 145 -9.60 -12.05 12.37
C LYS A 145 -9.82 -13.46 11.84
#